data_AF-A0A3C0B6V7-F1
#
_entry.id   AF-A0A3C0B6V7-F1
#
_cell.length_a   1.000
_cell.length_b   1.000
_cell.length_c   1.000
_cell.angle_alpha   90.00
_cell.angle_beta   90.00
_cell.angle_gamma   90.00
#
_symmetry.space_group_name_H-M   'P 1'
#
loop_
_entity.id
_entity.type
_entity.pdbx_description
1 polymer ?
#
loop_
_entity_poly.entity_id
_entity_poly.type
_entity_poly.pdbx_seq_one_letter_code
_entity_poly.pdbx_strand_id
1 'polypeptide(L)'
;PGVNDAEYFIRAFEAIQLLINEQIAMAGHDISAGGMITSLLEMLFAQPGIGLDLDLSTFEESNLIKLLFSENPGVLVQVNDLDYTLVMLHEKGLRYHLLGKPSFQRRLVLRHQGDTHIFNIDALRDLWFKTSYLLDIEQRGENLATERYRNYKEQALEFNFAKDFPGMLKSYGLSRDHKNKSDVRAAIIREKGVNGDREMAWALYEAGIQVKDVHMTDLIAGRESLDEVNMIVFVGGFSNSDVLGSAKGWAGAFLYNPEAKAALERFYSRPDTLSLGVCNGCQLMVELGLIY
;
A
#
# COMPACT_ATOMS: atom_id res chain seq x y z
N PRO A 1 26.96 -10.16 -12.86
CA PRO A 1 25.79 -9.27 -12.85
C PRO A 1 26.19 -7.90 -12.29
N GLY A 2 25.91 -6.82 -13.02
CA GLY A 2 26.28 -5.46 -12.62
C GLY A 2 26.04 -4.44 -13.73
N VAL A 3 26.00 -3.16 -13.37
CA VAL A 3 25.92 -2.06 -14.33
C VAL A 3 27.32 -1.80 -14.87
N ASN A 4 27.53 -2.10 -16.15
CA ASN A 4 28.81 -1.89 -16.83
C ASN A 4 28.90 -0.51 -17.51
N ASP A 5 27.76 0.14 -17.75
CA ASP A 5 27.65 1.45 -18.39
C ASP A 5 26.56 2.27 -17.67
N ALA A 6 26.99 3.29 -16.94
CA ALA A 6 26.11 4.16 -16.16
C ALA A 6 25.26 5.08 -17.06
N GLU A 7 25.80 5.54 -18.19
CA GLU A 7 25.05 6.40 -19.12
C GLU A 7 23.95 5.59 -19.81
N TYR A 8 24.24 4.36 -20.23
CA TYR A 8 23.24 3.44 -20.75
C TYR A 8 22.13 3.19 -19.73
N PHE A 9 22.49 2.96 -18.46
CA PHE A 9 21.52 2.75 -17.40
C PHE A 9 20.60 3.96 -17.21
N ILE A 10 21.14 5.19 -17.21
CA ILE A 10 20.35 6.43 -17.11
C ILE A 10 19.38 6.52 -18.29
N ARG A 11 19.85 6.32 -19.53
CA ARG A 11 18.99 6.36 -20.73
C ARG A 11 17.87 5.31 -20.65
N ALA A 12 18.17 4.10 -20.17
CA ALA A 12 17.18 3.05 -20.00
C ALA A 12 16.13 3.44 -18.94
N PHE A 13 16.56 3.99 -17.80
CA PHE A 13 15.66 4.49 -16.76
C PHE A 13 14.73 5.60 -17.29
N GLU A 14 15.29 6.60 -17.98
CA GLU A 14 14.52 7.70 -18.56
C GLU A 14 13.50 7.22 -19.61
N ALA A 15 13.85 6.20 -20.40
CA ALA A 15 12.92 5.59 -21.35
C ALA A 15 11.73 4.94 -20.64
N ILE A 16 11.96 4.23 -19.53
CA ILE A 16 10.86 3.66 -18.73
C ILE A 16 10.01 4.77 -18.09
N GLN A 17 10.63 5.83 -17.56
CA GLN A 17 9.88 6.97 -17.03
C GLN A 17 8.99 7.63 -18.09
N LEU A 18 9.48 7.75 -19.33
CA LEU A 18 8.69 8.26 -20.45
C LEU A 18 7.48 7.38 -20.72
N LEU A 19 7.67 6.06 -20.85
CA LEU A 19 6.58 5.10 -21.07
C LEU A 19 5.53 5.13 -19.95
N ILE A 20 5.95 5.34 -18.70
CA ILE A 20 5.03 5.49 -17.55
C ILE A 20 4.24 6.81 -17.66
N ASN A 21 4.94 7.93 -17.90
CA ASN A 21 4.32 9.26 -17.98
C ASN A 21 3.33 9.37 -19.14
N GLU A 22 3.61 8.69 -20.25
CA GLU A 22 2.73 8.62 -21.42
C GLU A 22 1.64 7.54 -21.29
N GLN A 23 1.55 6.85 -20.15
CA GLN A 23 0.58 5.77 -19.89
C GLN A 23 0.67 4.60 -20.90
N ILE A 24 1.86 4.36 -21.43
CA ILE A 24 2.13 3.27 -22.38
C ILE A 24 2.52 1.98 -21.66
N ALA A 25 3.33 2.10 -20.60
CA ALA A 25 3.67 0.98 -19.74
C ALA A 25 2.44 0.53 -18.92
N MET A 26 1.97 -0.69 -19.16
CA MET A 26 0.83 -1.29 -18.46
C MET A 26 1.24 -2.02 -17.18
N ALA A 27 2.37 -2.71 -17.23
CA ALA A 27 2.94 -3.46 -16.13
C ALA A 27 4.44 -3.62 -16.37
N GLY A 28 5.22 -3.83 -15.31
CA GLY A 28 6.62 -4.16 -15.44
C GLY A 28 7.21 -4.74 -14.17
N HIS A 29 8.34 -5.43 -14.33
CA HIS A 29 9.08 -6.06 -13.25
C HIS A 29 10.57 -6.12 -13.61
N ASP A 30 11.45 -5.83 -12.66
CA ASP A 30 12.88 -5.95 -12.87
C ASP A 30 13.34 -7.42 -12.87
N ILE A 31 14.49 -7.66 -13.49
CA ILE A 31 15.21 -8.93 -13.42
C ILE A 31 16.25 -8.80 -12.31
N SER A 32 16.06 -9.59 -11.25
CA SER A 32 16.94 -9.62 -10.09
C SER A 32 17.16 -11.06 -9.62
N ALA A 33 16.93 -11.36 -8.33
CA ALA A 33 17.18 -12.68 -7.76
C ALA A 33 16.31 -13.76 -8.42
N GLY A 34 16.95 -14.84 -8.87
CA GLY A 34 16.30 -15.92 -9.64
C GLY A 34 16.11 -15.62 -11.13
N GLY A 35 16.48 -14.42 -11.59
CA GLY A 35 16.53 -14.06 -13.01
C GLY A 35 15.17 -13.84 -13.67
N MET A 36 15.19 -13.81 -15.00
CA MET A 36 14.02 -13.50 -15.85
C MET A 36 12.82 -14.41 -15.57
N ILE A 37 13.05 -15.70 -15.30
CA ILE A 37 11.95 -16.65 -15.06
C ILE A 37 11.17 -16.30 -13.79
N THR A 38 11.86 -15.88 -12.73
CA THR A 38 11.21 -15.46 -11.48
C THR A 38 10.38 -14.21 -11.73
N SER A 39 10.95 -13.19 -12.37
CA SER A 39 10.23 -11.95 -12.70
C SER A 39 8.97 -12.20 -13.54
N LEU A 40 9.07 -13.06 -14.57
CA LEU A 40 7.91 -13.46 -15.39
C LEU A 40 6.83 -14.16 -14.58
N LEU A 41 7.22 -15.06 -13.68
CA LEU A 41 6.28 -15.77 -12.81
C LEU A 41 5.66 -14.83 -11.77
N GLU A 42 6.40 -13.91 -11.18
CA GLU A 42 5.89 -12.92 -10.21
C GLU A 42 4.87 -11.97 -10.85
N MET A 43 5.14 -11.50 -12.07
CA MET A 43 4.15 -10.76 -12.88
C MET A 43 2.86 -11.57 -13.09
N LEU A 44 2.98 -12.89 -13.28
CA LEU A 44 1.84 -13.79 -13.47
C LEU A 44 1.14 -14.19 -12.15
N PHE A 45 1.84 -14.17 -11.02
CA PHE A 45 1.27 -14.48 -9.71
C PHE A 45 0.30 -13.39 -9.23
N ALA A 46 0.59 -12.15 -9.57
CA ALA A 46 -0.25 -11.00 -9.23
C ALA A 46 -1.64 -11.04 -9.89
N GLN A 47 -1.79 -11.75 -11.01
CA GLN A 47 -3.03 -11.75 -11.80
C GLN A 47 -3.58 -13.17 -12.05
N PRO A 48 -4.71 -13.55 -11.43
CA PRO A 48 -5.39 -14.81 -11.72
C PRO A 48 -5.88 -14.89 -13.17
N GLY A 49 -5.93 -16.10 -13.74
CA GLY A 49 -6.58 -16.38 -15.02
C GLY A 49 -5.82 -15.98 -16.30
N ILE A 50 -4.70 -15.27 -16.19
CA ILE A 50 -3.88 -14.88 -17.35
C ILE A 50 -2.60 -15.73 -17.42
N GLY A 51 -2.08 -15.99 -18.61
CA GLY A 51 -0.76 -16.57 -18.84
C GLY A 51 0.08 -15.71 -19.78
N LEU A 52 1.23 -16.25 -20.18
CA LEU A 52 2.15 -15.60 -21.11
C LEU A 52 2.55 -16.59 -22.20
N ASP A 53 2.58 -16.12 -23.44
CA ASP A 53 3.13 -16.86 -24.57
C ASP A 53 4.36 -16.10 -25.11
N LEU A 54 5.54 -16.70 -24.92
CA LEU A 54 6.83 -16.08 -25.17
C LEU A 54 7.67 -16.87 -26.19
N ASP A 55 8.48 -16.16 -26.95
CA ASP A 55 9.53 -16.68 -27.82
C ASP A 55 10.85 -15.96 -27.51
N LEU A 56 11.79 -16.71 -26.94
CA LEU A 56 13.12 -16.24 -26.56
C LEU A 56 14.16 -16.49 -27.66
N SER A 57 13.74 -16.97 -28.83
CA SER A 57 14.62 -17.15 -30.00
C SER A 57 15.21 -15.82 -30.53
N THR A 58 14.73 -14.67 -30.04
CA THR A 58 15.32 -13.34 -30.32
C THR A 58 16.64 -13.09 -29.59
N PHE A 59 16.99 -13.93 -28.61
CA PHE A 59 18.29 -13.88 -27.95
C PHE A 59 19.30 -14.74 -28.69
N GLU A 60 20.56 -14.28 -28.72
CA GLU A 60 21.68 -15.03 -29.31
C GLU A 60 22.16 -16.19 -28.41
N GLU A 61 21.85 -16.14 -27.12
CA GLU A 61 22.27 -17.14 -26.13
C GLU A 61 21.46 -18.43 -26.28
N SER A 62 22.11 -19.52 -26.68
CA SER A 62 21.46 -20.83 -26.87
C SER A 62 21.18 -21.58 -25.56
N ASN A 63 21.84 -21.23 -24.46
CA ASN A 63 21.60 -21.87 -23.18
C ASN A 63 20.39 -21.24 -22.47
N LEU A 64 19.24 -21.93 -22.54
CA LEU A 64 17.99 -21.48 -21.91
C LEU A 64 18.14 -21.25 -20.40
N ILE A 65 18.89 -22.10 -19.69
CA ILE A 65 19.09 -21.94 -18.23
C ILE A 65 19.84 -20.65 -17.94
N LYS A 66 20.90 -20.36 -18.70
CA LYS A 66 21.65 -19.11 -18.53
C LYS A 66 20.80 -17.89 -18.83
N LEU A 67 19.94 -17.96 -19.84
CA LEU A 67 19.03 -16.87 -20.21
C LEU A 67 17.97 -16.63 -19.11
N LEU A 68 17.37 -17.70 -18.59
CA LEU A 68 16.29 -17.61 -17.61
C LEU A 68 16.76 -17.25 -16.20
N PHE A 69 17.91 -17.75 -15.76
CA PHE A 69 18.40 -17.59 -14.39
C PHE A 69 19.54 -16.56 -14.26
N SER A 70 19.89 -15.87 -15.35
CA SER A 70 20.80 -14.73 -15.32
C SER A 70 20.17 -13.58 -14.51
N GLU A 71 20.87 -13.14 -13.47
CA GLU A 71 20.49 -11.99 -12.64
C GLU A 71 21.15 -10.68 -13.14
N ASN A 72 21.39 -10.57 -14.44
CA ASN A 72 21.88 -9.32 -15.02
C ASN A 72 20.77 -8.26 -14.97
N PRO A 73 21.08 -6.99 -14.61
CA PRO A 73 20.08 -5.94 -14.52
C PRO A 73 19.31 -5.78 -15.83
N GLY A 74 17.98 -5.82 -15.73
CA GLY A 74 17.06 -5.67 -16.86
C GLY A 74 15.64 -5.43 -16.36
N VAL A 75 14.75 -5.05 -17.26
CA VAL A 75 13.34 -4.82 -16.95
C VAL A 75 12.47 -5.51 -17.99
N LEU A 76 11.41 -6.16 -17.52
CA LEU A 76 10.33 -6.70 -18.33
C LEU A 76 9.20 -5.69 -18.30
N VAL A 77 8.69 -5.29 -19.46
CA VAL A 77 7.65 -4.27 -19.56
C VAL A 77 6.58 -4.73 -20.53
N GLN A 78 5.33 -4.73 -20.07
CA GLN A 78 4.15 -4.87 -20.91
C GLN A 78 3.71 -3.48 -21.36
N VAL A 79 3.52 -3.29 -22.66
CA VAL A 79 3.10 -2.01 -23.25
C VAL A 79 1.79 -2.14 -24.03
N ASN A 80 1.02 -1.06 -24.08
CA ASN A 80 -0.21 -0.99 -24.90
C ASN A 80 0.02 -0.43 -26.31
N ASP A 81 1.17 0.22 -26.56
CA ASP A 81 1.60 0.71 -27.86
C ASP A 81 3.01 0.18 -28.18
N LEU A 82 3.05 -0.94 -28.91
CA LEU A 82 4.29 -1.62 -29.24
C LEU A 82 5.12 -0.84 -30.25
N ASP A 83 4.50 -0.33 -31.32
CA ASP A 83 5.21 0.32 -32.42
C ASP A 83 5.92 1.59 -31.95
N TYR A 84 5.22 2.44 -31.20
CA TYR A 84 5.83 3.63 -30.59
C TYR A 84 7.00 3.24 -29.67
N THR A 85 6.79 2.22 -28.82
CA THR A 85 7.82 1.77 -27.87
C THR A 85 9.08 1.30 -28.60
N LEU A 86 8.95 0.49 -29.65
CA LEU A 86 10.10 -0.03 -30.40
C LEU A 86 10.88 1.09 -31.09
N VAL A 87 10.19 2.05 -31.72
CA VAL A 87 10.83 3.22 -32.35
C VAL A 87 11.56 4.05 -31.31
N MET A 88 10.91 4.37 -30.18
CA MET A 88 11.48 5.18 -29.12
C MET A 88 12.73 4.53 -28.50
N LEU A 89 12.67 3.22 -28.20
CA LEU A 89 13.83 2.50 -27.65
C LEU A 89 15.00 2.45 -28.65
N HIS A 90 14.71 2.25 -29.93
CA HIS A 90 15.72 2.27 -30.98
C HIS A 90 16.37 3.65 -31.14
N GLU A 91 15.59 4.74 -31.16
CA GLU A 91 16.10 6.11 -31.24
C GLU A 91 16.98 6.48 -30.03
N LYS A 92 16.68 5.94 -28.85
CA LYS A 92 17.50 6.11 -27.64
C LYS A 92 18.73 5.19 -27.59
N GLY A 93 18.92 4.32 -28.59
CA GLY A 93 20.04 3.39 -28.66
C GLY A 93 20.00 2.32 -27.57
N LEU A 94 18.80 1.91 -27.14
CA LEU A 94 18.60 0.90 -26.11
C LEU A 94 18.44 -0.49 -26.72
N ARG A 95 19.08 -1.50 -26.12
CA ARG A 95 18.88 -2.90 -26.49
C ARG A 95 17.60 -3.42 -25.86
N TYR A 96 16.76 -4.05 -26.66
CA TYR A 96 15.51 -4.66 -26.23
C TYR A 96 15.25 -5.98 -26.98
N HIS A 97 14.37 -6.80 -26.42
CA HIS A 97 13.92 -8.05 -27.01
C HIS A 97 12.40 -8.12 -26.89
N LEU A 98 11.71 -8.34 -28.02
CA LEU A 98 10.28 -8.63 -28.00
C LEU A 98 10.10 -10.07 -27.53
N LEU A 99 9.55 -10.25 -26.33
CA LEU A 99 9.41 -11.57 -25.73
C LEU A 99 8.14 -12.29 -26.16
N GLY A 100 7.03 -11.58 -26.36
CA GLY A 100 5.74 -12.20 -26.66
C GLY A 100 4.56 -11.40 -26.14
N LYS A 101 3.49 -12.10 -25.75
CA LYS A 101 2.21 -11.46 -25.37
C LYS A 101 1.47 -12.19 -24.24
N PRO A 102 0.57 -11.50 -23.52
CA PRO A 102 -0.39 -12.14 -22.62
C PRO A 102 -1.26 -13.18 -23.33
N SER A 103 -1.68 -14.19 -22.58
CA SER A 103 -2.55 -15.29 -23.02
C SER A 103 -3.72 -15.45 -22.07
N PHE A 104 -4.88 -15.84 -22.58
CA PHE A 104 -6.05 -16.22 -21.75
C PHE A 104 -5.99 -17.67 -21.25
N GLN A 105 -4.89 -18.38 -21.51
CA GLN A 105 -4.62 -19.68 -20.92
C GLN A 105 -3.71 -19.49 -19.72
N ARG A 106 -4.06 -20.06 -18.56
CA ARG A 106 -3.31 -19.93 -17.30
C ARG A 106 -2.03 -20.80 -17.28
N ARG A 107 -1.12 -20.55 -18.21
CA ARG A 107 0.18 -21.21 -18.36
C ARG A 107 1.22 -20.21 -18.85
N LEU A 108 2.48 -20.41 -18.47
CA LEU A 108 3.61 -19.73 -19.11
C LEU A 108 4.15 -20.67 -20.19
N VAL A 109 4.03 -20.26 -21.45
CA VAL A 109 4.57 -20.96 -22.61
C VAL A 109 5.82 -20.21 -23.06
N LEU A 110 6.93 -20.93 -23.16
CA LEU A 110 8.22 -20.39 -23.56
C LEU A 110 8.75 -21.22 -24.73
N ARG A 111 9.00 -20.56 -25.86
CA ARG A 111 9.69 -21.16 -27.01
C ARG A 111 11.11 -20.66 -27.10
N HIS A 112 12.04 -21.56 -27.43
CA HIS A 112 13.44 -21.20 -27.63
C HIS A 112 14.11 -22.24 -28.54
N GLN A 113 14.66 -21.79 -29.67
CA GLN A 113 15.41 -22.64 -30.61
C GLN A 113 14.67 -23.92 -31.07
N GLY A 114 13.35 -23.83 -31.19
CA GLY A 114 12.49 -24.95 -31.63
C GLY A 114 11.90 -25.78 -30.49
N ASP A 115 12.41 -25.64 -29.27
CA ASP A 115 11.84 -26.28 -28.08
C ASP A 115 10.70 -25.45 -27.50
N THR A 116 9.72 -26.12 -26.89
CA THR A 116 8.60 -25.48 -26.18
C THR A 116 8.52 -26.00 -24.76
N HIS A 117 8.60 -25.09 -23.79
CA HIS A 117 8.44 -25.36 -22.37
C HIS A 117 7.11 -24.76 -21.89
N ILE A 118 6.35 -25.53 -21.11
CA ILE A 118 5.06 -25.11 -20.57
C ILE A 118 5.12 -25.25 -19.06
N PHE A 119 4.93 -24.14 -18.36
CA PHE A 119 4.95 -24.07 -16.91
C PHE A 119 3.54 -23.86 -16.36
N ASN A 120 3.20 -24.63 -15.32
CA ASN A 120 1.97 -24.47 -14.57
C ASN A 120 2.15 -23.34 -13.55
N ILE A 121 1.54 -22.19 -13.83
CA ILE A 121 1.71 -20.98 -13.03
C ILE A 121 1.18 -21.21 -11.60
N ASP A 122 0.01 -21.82 -11.45
CA ASP A 122 -0.63 -21.95 -10.14
C ASP A 122 0.14 -22.95 -9.25
N ALA A 123 0.65 -24.04 -9.83
CA ALA A 123 1.52 -24.98 -9.10
C ALA A 123 2.85 -24.34 -8.68
N LEU A 124 3.44 -23.48 -9.52
CA LEU A 124 4.65 -22.74 -9.18
C LEU A 124 4.38 -21.66 -8.12
N ARG A 125 3.20 -21.03 -8.15
CA ARG A 125 2.78 -20.07 -7.12
C ARG A 125 2.59 -20.75 -5.76
N ASP A 126 2.03 -21.96 -5.74
CA ASP A 126 1.96 -22.81 -4.54
C ASP A 126 3.35 -23.09 -3.98
N LEU A 127 4.29 -23.46 -4.85
CA LEU A 127 5.68 -23.71 -4.44
C LEU A 127 6.35 -22.44 -3.91
N TRP A 128 6.16 -21.30 -4.57
CA TRP A 128 6.74 -20.01 -4.19
C TRP A 128 6.22 -19.54 -2.82
N PHE A 129 4.91 -19.64 -2.58
CA PHE A 129 4.30 -19.19 -1.33
C PHE A 129 4.59 -20.13 -0.14
N LYS A 130 4.95 -21.39 -0.40
CA LYS A 130 5.17 -22.42 0.63
C LYS A 130 6.13 -21.98 1.74
N THR A 131 7.20 -21.25 1.40
CA THR A 131 8.16 -20.77 2.41
C THR A 131 7.51 -19.82 3.40
N SER A 132 6.71 -18.86 2.93
CA SER A 132 5.95 -17.95 3.80
C SER A 132 4.96 -18.71 4.68
N TYR A 133 4.28 -19.71 4.12
CA TYR A 133 3.37 -20.57 4.89
C TYR A 133 4.09 -21.28 6.04
N LEU A 134 5.26 -21.89 5.79
CA LEU A 134 6.02 -22.58 6.83
C LEU A 134 6.50 -21.63 7.93
N LEU A 135 6.90 -20.40 7.57
CA LEU A 135 7.27 -19.38 8.56
C LEU A 135 6.06 -18.89 9.38
N ASP A 136 4.89 -18.75 8.74
CA ASP A 136 3.66 -18.35 9.44
C ASP A 136 3.21 -19.39 10.47
N ILE A 137 3.43 -20.69 10.23
CA ILE A 137 3.15 -21.76 11.20
C ILE A 137 3.91 -21.49 12.50
N GLU A 138 5.21 -21.19 12.39
CA GLU A 138 6.07 -20.91 13.55
C GLU A 138 5.66 -19.62 14.27
N GLN A 139 5.20 -18.60 13.54
CA GLN A 139 4.87 -17.29 14.11
C GLN A 139 3.46 -17.22 14.71
N ARG A 140 2.46 -17.86 14.09
CA ARG A 140 1.02 -17.66 14.38
C ARG A 140 0.26 -18.96 14.67
N GLY A 141 0.91 -20.11 14.50
CA GLY A 141 0.29 -21.43 14.61
C GLY A 141 -0.34 -21.91 13.31
N GLU A 142 -0.44 -23.24 13.18
CA GLU A 142 -0.83 -23.91 11.93
C GLU A 142 -2.21 -23.50 11.40
N ASN A 143 -3.18 -23.27 12.29
CA ASN A 143 -4.56 -22.96 11.87
C ASN A 143 -4.64 -21.67 11.04
N LEU A 144 -4.10 -20.56 11.57
CA LEU A 144 -4.12 -19.25 10.89
C LEU A 144 -3.19 -19.23 9.67
N ALA A 145 -2.04 -19.91 9.76
CA ALA A 145 -1.12 -20.04 8.64
C ALA A 145 -1.78 -20.81 7.47
N THR A 146 -2.51 -21.89 7.77
CA THR A 146 -3.21 -22.70 6.77
C THR A 146 -4.37 -21.93 6.14
N GLU A 147 -5.09 -21.13 6.92
CA GLU A 147 -6.14 -20.25 6.42
C GLU A 147 -5.57 -19.25 5.40
N ARG A 148 -4.49 -18.56 5.73
CA ARG A 148 -3.79 -17.66 4.79
C ARG A 148 -3.28 -18.40 3.56
N TYR A 149 -2.70 -19.59 3.73
CA TYR A 149 -2.19 -20.40 2.62
C TYR A 149 -3.29 -20.89 1.67
N ARG A 150 -4.53 -21.06 2.14
CA ARG A 150 -5.66 -21.37 1.26
C ARG A 150 -6.17 -20.12 0.57
N ASN A 151 -6.21 -18.99 1.30
CA ASN A 151 -6.80 -17.75 0.82
C ASN A 151 -5.90 -16.92 -0.12
N TYR A 152 -4.56 -17.08 -0.11
CA TYR A 152 -3.68 -16.26 -0.96
C TYR A 152 -3.99 -16.33 -2.48
N LYS A 153 -4.71 -17.38 -2.91
CA LYS A 153 -5.15 -17.58 -4.30
C LYS A 153 -6.35 -16.70 -4.67
N GLU A 154 -7.12 -16.28 -3.68
CA GLU A 154 -8.33 -15.48 -3.79
C GLU A 154 -7.99 -14.02 -3.49
N GLN A 155 -7.74 -13.23 -4.54
CA GLN A 155 -7.23 -11.85 -4.40
C GLN A 155 -8.13 -10.81 -5.10
N ALA A 156 -9.29 -11.23 -5.63
CA ALA A 156 -10.20 -10.31 -6.30
C ALA A 156 -10.74 -9.29 -5.28
N LEU A 157 -10.54 -8.00 -5.57
CA LEU A 157 -11.12 -6.92 -4.79
C LEU A 157 -12.53 -6.64 -5.31
N GLU A 158 -13.53 -6.93 -4.51
CA GLU A 158 -14.93 -6.62 -4.82
C GLU A 158 -15.39 -5.41 -4.01
N PHE A 159 -15.60 -4.27 -4.68
CA PHE A 159 -16.10 -3.06 -4.05
C PHE A 159 -17.58 -2.83 -4.41
N ASN A 160 -18.45 -2.87 -3.39
CA ASN A 160 -19.87 -2.60 -3.54
C ASN A 160 -20.21 -1.24 -2.93
N PHE A 161 -20.19 -0.19 -3.74
CA PHE A 161 -20.62 1.14 -3.33
C PHE A 161 -22.15 1.28 -3.46
N ALA A 162 -22.75 2.15 -2.64
CA ALA A 162 -24.15 2.52 -2.80
C ALA A 162 -24.37 3.14 -4.20
N LYS A 163 -25.52 2.87 -4.82
CA LYS A 163 -25.82 3.31 -6.20
C LYS A 163 -25.77 4.83 -6.38
N ASP A 164 -26.02 5.55 -5.30
CA ASP A 164 -26.05 7.00 -5.20
C ASP A 164 -24.75 7.58 -4.60
N PHE A 165 -23.72 6.77 -4.34
CA PHE A 165 -22.45 7.27 -3.81
C PHE A 165 -21.75 8.14 -4.87
N PRO A 166 -21.61 9.46 -4.63
CA PRO A 166 -21.12 10.36 -5.66
C PRO A 166 -19.60 10.29 -5.84
N GLY A 167 -18.85 9.79 -4.85
CA GLY A 167 -17.39 9.63 -4.91
C GLY A 167 -16.58 10.91 -5.14
N MET A 168 -17.19 12.09 -4.99
CA MET A 168 -16.57 13.37 -5.35
C MET A 168 -16.78 14.41 -4.25
N LEU A 169 -15.70 15.10 -3.85
CA LEU A 169 -15.72 16.18 -2.85
C LEU A 169 -16.77 17.26 -3.14
N LYS A 170 -16.91 17.66 -4.41
CA LYS A 170 -17.87 18.69 -4.85
C LYS A 170 -19.32 18.35 -4.48
N SER A 171 -19.67 17.07 -4.41
CA SER A 171 -21.01 16.62 -4.05
C SER A 171 -21.34 16.85 -2.58
N TYR A 172 -20.32 17.11 -1.75
CA TYR A 172 -20.43 17.52 -0.36
C TYR A 172 -20.23 19.04 -0.16
N GLY A 173 -20.19 19.83 -1.26
CA GLY A 173 -19.91 21.27 -1.19
C GLY A 173 -18.46 21.61 -0.86
N LEU A 174 -17.54 20.63 -0.96
CA LEU A 174 -16.13 20.77 -0.62
C LEU A 174 -15.27 20.97 -1.87
N SER A 175 -14.15 21.67 -1.68
CA SER A 175 -13.12 21.92 -2.71
C SER A 175 -11.72 21.86 -2.12
N ARG A 176 -10.75 21.40 -2.93
CA ARG A 176 -9.32 21.30 -2.55
C ARG A 176 -8.61 22.65 -2.38
N ASP A 177 -9.26 23.75 -2.72
CA ASP A 177 -8.72 25.09 -2.45
C ASP A 177 -9.09 25.62 -1.06
N HIS A 178 -9.86 24.84 -0.28
CA HIS A 178 -10.25 25.09 1.12
C HIS A 178 -10.77 26.51 1.38
N LYS A 179 -11.42 27.13 0.38
CA LYS A 179 -11.99 28.48 0.50
C LYS A 179 -13.20 28.54 1.42
N ASN A 180 -14.00 27.47 1.44
CA ASN A 180 -15.16 27.33 2.31
C ASN A 180 -14.74 26.58 3.58
N LYS A 181 -14.35 27.34 4.62
CA LYS A 181 -14.04 26.75 5.92
C LYS A 181 -15.33 26.50 6.70
N SER A 182 -15.39 25.36 7.36
CA SER A 182 -16.41 25.10 8.37
C SER A 182 -16.11 25.90 9.64
N ASP A 183 -17.16 26.28 10.36
CA ASP A 183 -17.05 26.83 11.71
C ASP A 183 -16.75 25.73 12.74
N VAL A 184 -16.87 24.45 12.36
CA VAL A 184 -16.50 23.31 13.19
C VAL A 184 -14.99 23.29 13.42
N ARG A 185 -14.62 23.17 14.70
CA ARG A 185 -13.23 22.99 15.13
C ARG A 185 -13.04 21.58 15.70
N ALA A 186 -11.93 20.94 15.32
CA ALA A 186 -11.54 19.65 15.85
C ALA A 186 -10.20 19.72 16.57
N ALA A 187 -10.02 18.92 17.62
CA ALA A 187 -8.71 18.64 18.19
C ALA A 187 -8.26 17.21 17.85
N ILE A 188 -7.02 17.10 17.36
CA ILE A 188 -6.31 15.82 17.33
C ILE A 188 -5.67 15.64 18.71
N ILE A 189 -6.19 14.67 19.46
CA ILE A 189 -5.63 14.34 20.76
C ILE A 189 -4.52 13.31 20.53
N ARG A 190 -3.29 13.66 20.89
CA ARG A 190 -2.13 12.78 20.75
C ARG A 190 -1.34 12.59 22.04
N GLU A 191 -0.78 11.41 22.21
CA GLU A 191 0.15 11.03 23.28
C GLU A 191 1.47 10.56 22.67
N LYS A 192 2.55 10.52 23.47
CA LYS A 192 3.82 9.94 23.08
C LYS A 192 3.62 8.53 22.52
N GLY A 193 4.02 8.35 21.25
CA GLY A 193 3.98 7.06 20.56
C GLY A 193 2.80 6.89 19.59
N VAL A 194 1.83 7.81 19.58
CA VAL A 194 0.87 7.84 18.47
C VAL A 194 1.57 8.28 17.18
N ASN A 195 1.04 7.85 16.03
CA ASN A 195 1.67 8.10 14.73
C ASN A 195 0.68 8.32 13.58
N GLY A 196 -0.63 8.36 13.88
CA GLY A 196 -1.67 8.64 12.90
C GLY A 196 -2.30 10.03 13.01
N ASP A 197 -1.58 10.98 13.60
CA ASP A 197 -2.04 12.35 13.86
C ASP A 197 -2.11 13.20 12.57
N ARG A 198 -1.12 13.07 11.69
CA ARG A 198 -0.97 13.96 10.52
C ARG A 198 -1.99 13.67 9.41
N GLU A 199 -2.20 12.40 9.07
CA GLU A 199 -3.19 12.00 8.07
C GLU A 199 -4.62 12.22 8.58
N MET A 200 -4.85 12.09 9.88
CA MET A 200 -6.15 12.41 10.48
C MET A 200 -6.40 13.92 10.41
N ALA A 201 -5.41 14.74 10.77
CA ALA A 201 -5.49 16.18 10.61
C ALA A 201 -5.76 16.57 9.15
N TRP A 202 -5.09 15.92 8.19
CA TRP A 202 -5.31 16.13 6.76
C TRP A 202 -6.73 15.75 6.33
N ALA A 203 -7.26 14.61 6.78
CA ALA A 203 -8.62 14.18 6.44
C ALA A 203 -9.69 15.16 6.94
N LEU A 204 -9.54 15.67 8.17
CA LEU A 204 -10.44 16.70 8.72
C LEU A 204 -10.28 18.03 7.97
N TYR A 205 -9.05 18.40 7.60
CA TYR A 205 -8.79 19.61 6.83
C TYR A 205 -9.40 19.56 5.41
N GLU A 206 -9.34 18.41 4.74
CA GLU A 206 -10.05 18.14 3.47
C GLU A 206 -11.58 18.21 3.62
N ALA A 207 -12.10 17.88 4.81
CA ALA A 207 -13.50 18.08 5.17
C ALA A 207 -13.84 19.54 5.52
N GLY A 208 -12.89 20.47 5.40
CA GLY A 208 -13.07 21.90 5.70
C GLY A 208 -13.04 22.25 7.18
N ILE A 209 -12.68 21.30 8.06
CA ILE A 209 -12.64 21.48 9.53
C ILE A 209 -11.33 22.15 9.93
N GLN A 210 -11.40 23.07 10.90
CA GLN A 210 -10.21 23.67 11.49
C GLN A 210 -9.64 22.74 12.55
N VAL A 211 -8.38 22.33 12.38
CA VAL A 211 -7.75 21.29 13.21
C VAL A 211 -6.72 21.91 14.16
N LYS A 212 -6.85 21.57 15.45
CA LYS A 212 -5.90 21.90 16.51
C LYS A 212 -5.12 20.65 16.90
N ASP A 213 -3.81 20.78 17.01
CA ASP A 213 -2.98 19.74 17.61
C ASP A 213 -3.00 19.90 19.14
N VAL A 214 -3.37 18.83 19.86
CA VAL A 214 -3.44 18.83 21.33
C VAL A 214 -2.68 17.62 21.85
N HIS A 215 -1.48 17.86 22.37
CA HIS A 215 -0.73 16.80 23.03
C HIS A 215 -1.21 16.63 24.48
N MET A 216 -1.17 15.40 24.98
CA MET A 216 -1.56 15.11 26.37
C MET A 216 -0.80 15.95 27.39
N THR A 217 0.46 16.31 27.12
CA THR A 217 1.23 17.20 28.01
C THR A 217 0.63 18.60 28.14
N ASP A 218 -0.15 19.07 27.17
CA ASP A 218 -0.80 20.37 27.22
C ASP A 218 -2.06 20.31 28.09
N LEU A 219 -2.84 19.23 27.99
CA LEU A 219 -3.99 18.97 28.86
C LEU A 219 -3.57 18.68 30.31
N ILE A 220 -2.56 17.83 30.50
CA ILE A 220 -2.01 17.46 31.83
C ILE A 220 -1.48 18.68 32.59
N ALA A 221 -0.91 19.65 31.87
CA ALA A 221 -0.34 20.86 32.46
C ALA A 221 -1.35 22.03 32.51
N GLY A 222 -2.58 21.84 32.03
CA GLY A 222 -3.59 22.90 31.94
C GLY A 222 -3.21 24.05 30.98
N ARG A 223 -2.27 23.83 30.04
CA ARG A 223 -1.91 24.83 29.01
C ARG A 223 -2.96 24.93 27.91
N GLU A 224 -3.76 23.88 27.75
CA GLU A 224 -4.81 23.80 26.76
C GLU A 224 -6.11 23.22 27.33
N SER A 225 -7.22 23.59 26.70
CA SER A 225 -8.54 23.03 26.99
C SER A 225 -9.23 22.54 25.71
N LEU A 226 -10.34 21.83 25.89
CA LEU A 226 -11.20 21.33 24.82
C LEU A 226 -12.47 22.17 24.67
N ASP A 227 -12.50 23.37 25.25
CA ASP A 227 -13.70 24.19 25.36
C ASP A 227 -14.11 24.82 24.01
N GLU A 228 -13.15 25.03 23.10
CA GLU A 228 -13.35 25.68 21.80
C GLU A 228 -13.51 24.72 20.61
N VAL A 229 -13.42 23.40 20.83
CA VAL A 229 -13.51 22.40 19.76
C VAL A 229 -14.81 21.63 19.85
N ASN A 230 -15.50 21.42 18.74
CA ASN A 230 -16.72 20.61 18.67
C ASN A 230 -16.39 19.13 18.47
N MET A 231 -15.22 18.82 17.91
CA MET A 231 -14.80 17.46 17.65
C MET A 231 -13.47 17.15 18.34
N ILE A 232 -13.34 15.94 18.89
CA ILE A 232 -12.03 15.38 19.25
C ILE A 232 -11.79 14.08 18.50
N VAL A 233 -10.55 13.88 18.06
CA VAL A 233 -10.13 12.61 17.48
C VAL A 233 -8.96 12.06 18.26
N PHE A 234 -9.17 10.88 18.85
CA PHE A 234 -8.10 10.06 19.39
C PHE A 234 -7.52 9.24 18.23
N VAL A 235 -6.26 9.50 17.89
CA VAL A 235 -5.63 8.96 16.68
C VAL A 235 -4.95 7.61 16.91
N GLY A 236 -4.60 6.95 15.81
CA GLY A 236 -3.92 5.66 15.81
C GLY A 236 -2.43 5.74 16.19
N GLY A 237 -1.86 4.59 16.49
CA GLY A 237 -0.44 4.40 16.75
C GLY A 237 -0.17 3.45 17.91
N PHE A 238 0.89 3.71 18.66
CA PHE A 238 1.33 2.87 19.78
C PHE A 238 1.64 3.76 20.98
N SER A 239 0.62 4.41 21.53
CA SER A 239 0.78 5.26 22.72
C SER A 239 1.48 4.47 23.83
N ASN A 240 2.54 5.07 24.40
CA ASN A 240 3.43 4.42 25.37
C ASN A 240 3.96 3.04 24.91
N SER A 241 4.13 2.84 23.61
CA SER A 241 4.56 1.58 22.99
C SER A 241 3.66 0.38 23.33
N ASP A 242 2.39 0.63 23.65
CA ASP A 242 1.41 -0.36 24.12
C ASP A 242 1.87 -1.15 25.36
N VAL A 243 2.87 -0.64 26.08
CA VAL A 243 3.35 -1.23 27.32
C VAL A 243 2.26 -1.09 28.38
N LEU A 244 2.09 -2.14 29.19
CA LEU A 244 0.98 -2.32 30.14
C LEU A 244 -0.39 -2.63 29.50
N GLY A 245 -0.45 -2.74 28.17
CA GLY A 245 -1.67 -2.93 27.40
C GLY A 245 -1.93 -1.72 26.51
N SER A 246 -2.44 -1.98 25.31
CA SER A 246 -2.65 -0.94 24.31
C SER A 246 -3.57 0.18 24.84
N ALA A 247 -3.14 1.43 24.65
CA ALA A 247 -3.78 2.64 25.13
C ALA A 247 -3.96 2.81 26.66
N LYS A 248 -3.55 1.85 27.51
CA LYS A 248 -3.76 1.95 28.96
C LYS A 248 -2.96 3.06 29.63
N GLY A 249 -1.72 3.29 29.19
CA GLY A 249 -0.91 4.42 29.65
C GLY A 249 -1.57 5.76 29.33
N TRP A 250 -2.10 5.88 28.10
CA TRP A 250 -2.81 7.06 27.64
C TRP A 250 -4.14 7.27 28.39
N ALA A 251 -4.91 6.20 28.62
CA ALA A 251 -6.12 6.26 29.44
C ALA A 251 -5.80 6.71 30.87
N GLY A 252 -4.72 6.20 31.46
CA GLY A 252 -4.24 6.60 32.78
C GLY A 252 -3.93 8.10 32.87
N ALA A 253 -3.39 8.70 31.80
CA ALA A 253 -3.15 10.15 31.75
C ALA A 253 -4.45 10.96 31.87
N PHE A 254 -5.55 10.50 31.28
CA PHE A 254 -6.87 11.13 31.47
C PHE A 254 -7.51 10.80 32.82
N LEU A 255 -7.44 9.54 33.26
CA LEU A 255 -8.16 9.08 34.46
C LEU A 255 -7.56 9.62 35.77
N TYR A 256 -6.23 9.76 35.82
CA TYR A 256 -5.50 10.05 37.06
C TYR A 256 -4.92 11.46 37.14
N ASN A 257 -4.90 12.22 36.04
CA ASN A 257 -4.57 13.64 36.08
C ASN A 257 -5.85 14.50 36.15
N PRO A 258 -6.05 15.31 37.21
CA PRO A 258 -7.29 16.06 37.40
C PRO A 258 -7.57 17.10 36.31
N GLU A 259 -6.54 17.75 35.75
CA GLU A 259 -6.72 18.75 34.68
C GLU A 259 -7.17 18.10 33.37
N ALA A 260 -6.48 17.04 32.95
CA ALA A 260 -6.83 16.29 31.75
C ALA A 260 -8.22 15.65 31.87
N LYS A 261 -8.54 15.07 33.04
CA LYS A 261 -9.86 14.52 33.33
C LYS A 261 -10.95 15.58 33.19
N ALA A 262 -10.77 16.73 33.84
CA ALA A 262 -11.76 17.80 33.83
C ALA A 262 -11.94 18.40 32.43
N ALA A 263 -10.88 18.51 31.63
CA ALA A 263 -10.99 18.94 30.23
C ALA A 263 -11.86 18.00 29.39
N LEU A 264 -11.69 16.68 29.57
CA LEU A 264 -12.47 15.67 28.88
C LEU A 264 -13.94 15.63 29.36
N GLU A 265 -14.17 15.71 30.67
CA GLU A 265 -15.52 15.78 31.24
C GLU A 265 -16.27 17.02 30.77
N ARG A 266 -15.61 18.20 30.74
CA ARG A 266 -16.21 19.42 30.20
C ARG A 266 -16.58 19.27 28.73
N PHE A 267 -15.71 18.67 27.91
CA PHE A 267 -16.02 18.40 26.50
C PHE A 267 -17.30 17.56 26.37
N TYR A 268 -17.35 16.37 26.99
CA TYR A 268 -18.52 15.49 26.90
C TYR A 268 -19.78 16.01 27.60
N SER A 269 -19.66 17.01 28.49
CA SER A 269 -20.83 17.64 29.11
C SER A 269 -21.62 18.56 28.18
N ARG A 270 -21.01 18.99 27.05
CA ARG A 270 -21.66 19.89 26.10
C ARG A 270 -22.48 19.11 25.05
N PRO A 271 -23.66 19.63 24.65
CA PRO A 271 -24.55 18.94 23.71
C PRO A 271 -24.07 18.99 22.24
N ASP A 272 -23.02 19.75 21.95
CA ASP A 272 -22.54 20.05 20.60
C ASP A 272 -21.22 19.34 20.26
N THR A 273 -20.97 18.18 20.87
CA THR A 273 -19.70 17.45 20.76
C THR A 273 -19.79 16.16 19.96
N LEU A 274 -18.69 15.87 19.25
CA LEU A 274 -18.46 14.63 18.53
C LEU A 274 -17.07 14.08 18.88
N SER A 275 -16.95 12.78 19.11
CA SER A 275 -15.65 12.13 19.29
C SER A 275 -15.47 10.95 18.37
N LEU A 276 -14.25 10.78 17.87
CA LEU A 276 -13.83 9.64 17.04
C LEU A 276 -12.58 9.00 17.62
N GLY A 277 -12.52 7.67 17.65
CA GLY A 277 -11.33 6.91 18.01
C GLY A 277 -10.93 5.97 16.88
N VAL A 278 -9.67 6.05 16.42
CA VAL A 278 -9.15 5.21 15.34
C VAL A 278 -8.01 4.35 15.86
N CYS A 279 -8.10 3.03 15.68
CA CYS A 279 -7.07 2.07 16.12
C CYS A 279 -6.74 2.25 17.62
N ASN A 280 -5.57 2.81 17.96
CA ASN A 280 -5.17 3.11 19.34
C ASN A 280 -6.10 4.09 20.06
N GLY A 281 -6.66 5.05 19.33
CA GLY A 281 -7.69 5.93 19.87
C GLY A 281 -9.02 5.24 20.16
N CYS A 282 -9.38 4.18 19.41
CA CYS A 282 -10.55 3.37 19.73
C CYS A 282 -10.33 2.59 21.03
N GLN A 283 -9.15 1.98 21.18
CA GLN A 283 -8.75 1.28 22.42
C GLN A 283 -8.78 2.24 23.62
N LEU A 284 -8.29 3.47 23.45
CA LEU A 284 -8.41 4.51 24.48
C LEU A 284 -9.86 4.77 24.86
N MET A 285 -10.77 4.95 23.89
CA MET A 285 -12.17 5.21 24.18
C MET A 285 -12.83 4.05 24.96
N VAL A 286 -12.43 2.80 24.69
CA VAL A 286 -12.86 1.63 25.48
C VAL A 286 -12.31 1.70 26.92
N GLU A 287 -11.02 1.97 27.09
CA GLU A 287 -10.39 2.08 28.43
C GLU A 287 -10.94 3.27 29.25
N LEU A 288 -11.45 4.31 28.60
CA LEU A 288 -12.15 5.44 29.22
C LEU A 288 -13.64 5.18 29.47
N GLY A 289 -14.18 4.04 29.04
CA GLY A 289 -15.60 3.71 29.17
C GLY A 289 -16.54 4.58 28.33
N LEU A 290 -16.04 5.16 27.23
CA LEU A 290 -16.80 6.02 26.33
C LEU A 290 -17.60 5.23 25.28
N ILE A 291 -17.14 4.00 24.96
CA ILE A 291 -17.77 3.07 24.02
C ILE A 291 -17.67 1.64 24.59
N TYR A 292 -18.62 0.78 24.20
CA TYR A 292 -18.75 -0.61 24.65
C TYR A 292 -18.46 -1.61 23.52
#